data_AF-A0A5N9CZ11-F1
#
_entry.id   AF-A0A5N9CZ11-F1
#
_cell.length_a   1.000
_cell.length_b   1.000
_cell.length_c   1.000
_cell.angle_alpha   90.00
_cell.angle_beta   90.00
_cell.angle_gamma   90.00
#
_symmetry.space_group_name_H-M   'P 1'
#
loop_
_entity.id
_entity.type
_entity.pdbx_description
1 polymer ?
#
loop_
_entity_poly.entity_id
_entity_poly.type
_entity_poly.pdbx_seq_one_letter_code
_entity_poly.pdbx_strand_id
1 'polypeptide(L)'
;MTTPLEREIATYAAANPKSAELHERATEFMPGGDTRGSIFWDPFPLYITDGNSSVITDADGNKRLDFISNMTTLILGHRPPEVTSALKEQIEHGLSYSAPSPPVVRWAKLMCDRVPSLDKVRFVNTGT
;
A
#
# COMPACT_ATOMS: atom_id res chain seq x y z
N MET A 1 26.11 27.79 10.49
CA MET A 1 26.51 26.64 9.63
C MET A 1 25.33 25.69 9.58
N THR A 2 24.91 25.26 8.39
CA THR A 2 23.80 24.31 8.21
C THR A 2 24.19 22.96 8.81
N THR A 3 23.31 22.39 9.62
CA THR A 3 23.48 21.07 10.23
C THR A 3 23.47 19.97 9.16
N PRO A 4 24.01 18.77 9.45
CA PRO A 4 23.90 17.63 8.54
C PRO A 4 22.44 17.29 8.20
N LEU A 5 21.52 17.36 9.18
CA LEU A 5 20.11 17.06 8.97
C LEU A 5 19.45 18.04 7.99
N GLU A 6 19.66 19.34 8.18
CA GLU A 6 19.12 20.37 7.28
C GLU A 6 19.61 20.18 5.83
N ARG A 7 20.84 19.69 5.66
CA ARG A 7 21.38 19.36 4.33
C ARG A 7 20.65 18.18 3.70
N GLU A 8 20.44 17.10 4.45
CA GLU A 8 19.73 15.93 3.93
C GLU A 8 18.26 16.24 3.61
N ILE A 9 17.60 17.05 4.45
CA ILE A 9 16.24 17.55 4.18
C ILE A 9 16.22 18.35 2.87
N ALA A 10 17.18 19.26 2.67
CA ALA A 10 17.27 20.05 1.44
C ALA A 10 17.53 19.18 0.21
N THR A 11 18.42 18.18 0.31
CA THR A 11 18.69 17.21 -0.76
C THR A 11 17.45 16.39 -1.08
N TYR A 12 16.73 15.91 -0.07
CA TYR A 12 15.47 15.19 -0.24
C TYR A 12 14.43 16.07 -0.94
N ALA A 13 14.22 17.29 -0.47
CA ALA A 13 13.22 18.18 -1.06
C ALA A 13 13.53 18.51 -2.53
N ALA A 14 14.80 18.79 -2.84
CA ALA A 14 15.24 19.08 -4.20
C ALA A 14 15.10 17.89 -5.17
N ALA A 15 15.23 16.66 -4.66
CA ALA A 15 15.09 15.44 -5.46
C ALA A 15 13.63 15.01 -5.70
N ASN A 16 12.67 15.56 -4.93
CA ASN A 16 11.27 15.11 -4.97
C ASN A 16 10.25 16.28 -5.10
N PRO A 17 10.42 17.22 -6.04
CA PRO A 17 9.57 18.40 -6.16
C PRO A 17 8.09 18.10 -6.47
N LYS A 18 7.78 17.04 -7.23
CA LYS A 18 6.39 16.67 -7.54
C LYS A 18 5.69 16.06 -6.34
N SER A 19 6.40 15.26 -5.55
CA SER A 19 5.87 14.76 -4.27
C SER A 19 5.55 15.92 -3.32
N ALA A 20 6.39 16.96 -3.29
CA ALA A 20 6.14 18.18 -2.51
C ALA A 20 4.86 18.91 -2.97
N GLU A 21 4.72 19.14 -4.28
CA GLU A 21 3.53 19.78 -4.88
C GLU A 21 2.24 19.01 -4.57
N LEU A 22 2.28 17.67 -4.71
CA LEU A 22 1.15 16.82 -4.39
C LEU A 22 0.78 16.88 -2.91
N HIS A 23 1.78 16.94 -2.03
CA HIS A 23 1.55 17.07 -0.59
C HIS A 23 0.91 18.42 -0.24
N GLU A 24 1.45 19.52 -0.77
CA GLU A 24 0.89 20.87 -0.56
C GLU A 24 -0.59 20.91 -0.95
N ARG A 25 -0.92 20.40 -2.15
CA ARG A 25 -2.32 20.28 -2.61
C ARG A 25 -3.16 19.37 -1.71
N ALA A 26 -2.58 18.27 -1.22
CA ALA A 26 -3.29 17.36 -0.32
C ALA A 26 -3.67 18.04 1.01
N THR A 27 -2.83 18.95 1.52
CA THR A 27 -3.11 19.68 2.77
C THR A 27 -4.33 20.60 2.69
N GLU A 28 -4.74 21.02 1.49
CA GLU A 28 -5.97 21.79 1.28
C GLU A 28 -7.23 21.00 1.62
N PHE A 29 -7.17 19.67 1.52
CA PHE A 29 -8.34 18.79 1.63
C PHE A 29 -8.26 17.79 2.79
N MET A 30 -7.06 17.51 3.30
CA MET A 30 -6.82 16.51 4.32
C MET A 30 -5.95 17.10 5.44
N PRO A 31 -6.28 16.88 6.73
CA PRO A 31 -5.44 17.35 7.83
C PRO A 31 -4.01 16.84 7.69
N GLY A 32 -3.05 17.76 7.55
CA GLY A 32 -1.65 17.42 7.32
C GLY A 32 -1.40 16.65 6.00
N GLY A 33 -2.31 16.72 5.03
CA GLY A 33 -2.18 16.06 3.74
C GLY A 33 -2.21 14.52 3.78
N ASP A 34 -2.73 13.92 4.86
CA ASP A 34 -2.65 12.49 5.10
C ASP A 34 -3.96 11.87 5.61
N THR A 35 -4.12 10.57 5.37
CA THR A 35 -5.24 9.72 5.84
C THR A 35 -4.76 8.51 6.63
N ARG A 36 -3.44 8.30 6.74
CA ARG A 36 -2.83 7.17 7.44
C ARG A 36 -1.52 7.62 8.08
N GLY A 37 -1.56 8.01 9.35
CA GLY A 37 -0.41 8.59 10.07
C GLY A 37 0.89 7.77 10.06
N SER A 38 0.85 6.49 9.71
CA SER A 38 2.03 5.64 9.58
C SER A 38 2.85 5.87 8.30
N ILE A 39 2.37 6.69 7.35
CA ILE A 39 3.04 6.95 6.06
C ILE A 39 3.42 8.44 5.87
N PHE A 40 3.27 9.26 6.90
CA PHE A 40 3.75 10.64 6.90
C PHE A 40 5.15 10.75 7.50
N TRP A 41 5.98 11.61 6.91
CA TRP A 41 7.24 12.08 7.49
C TRP A 41 7.57 13.48 6.97
N ASP A 42 8.30 14.24 7.78
CA ASP A 42 8.79 15.58 7.42
C ASP A 42 9.93 15.47 6.37
N PRO A 43 10.04 16.40 5.40
CA PRO A 43 9.18 17.57 5.17
C PRO A 43 7.86 17.25 4.44
N PHE A 44 7.80 16.12 3.74
CA PHE A 44 6.60 15.60 3.07
C PHE A 44 6.84 14.14 2.66
N PRO A 45 5.79 13.31 2.54
CA PRO A 45 5.92 11.93 2.10
C PRO A 45 6.18 11.81 0.58
N LEU A 46 6.79 10.71 0.15
CA LEU A 46 6.89 10.38 -1.27
C LEU A 46 5.53 9.94 -1.80
N TYR A 47 5.13 10.47 -2.95
CA TYR A 47 3.94 10.02 -3.66
C TYR A 47 4.33 8.92 -4.65
N ILE A 48 3.85 7.69 -4.45
CA ILE A 48 4.17 6.54 -5.30
C ILE A 48 3.17 6.43 -6.45
N THR A 49 3.67 6.30 -7.68
CA THR A 49 2.85 6.27 -8.90
C THR A 49 2.77 4.90 -9.56
N ASP A 50 3.78 4.05 -9.38
CA ASP A 50 3.80 2.70 -9.92
C ASP A 50 4.57 1.75 -9.00
N GLY A 51 4.28 0.46 -9.13
CA GLY A 51 5.01 -0.60 -8.45
C GLY A 51 4.90 -1.91 -9.21
N ASN A 52 6.02 -2.63 -9.30
CA ASN A 52 6.09 -3.98 -9.88
C ASN A 52 7.13 -4.83 -9.14
N SER A 53 6.76 -6.06 -8.80
CA SER A 53 7.58 -6.93 -7.94
C SER A 53 7.97 -6.17 -6.67
N SER A 54 9.26 -6.07 -6.34
CA SER A 54 9.80 -5.35 -5.19
C SER A 54 10.19 -3.89 -5.48
N VAL A 55 9.87 -3.32 -6.65
CA VAL A 55 10.29 -1.96 -7.03
C VAL A 55 9.10 -1.03 -7.10
N ILE A 56 9.25 0.16 -6.50
CA ILE A 56 8.31 1.28 -6.60
C ILE A 56 8.92 2.43 -7.38
N THR A 57 8.06 3.21 -8.04
CA THR A 57 8.40 4.47 -8.71
C THR A 57 7.62 5.60 -8.07
N ASP A 58 8.29 6.67 -7.64
CA ASP A 58 7.62 7.86 -7.11
C ASP A 58 7.11 8.79 -8.22
N ALA A 59 6.43 9.87 -7.85
CA ALA A 59 5.90 10.90 -8.76
C ALA A 59 7.01 11.62 -9.55
N ASP A 60 8.21 11.66 -8.95
CA ASP A 60 9.42 12.26 -9.48
C ASP A 60 10.16 11.32 -10.46
N GLY A 61 9.74 10.07 -10.59
CA GLY A 61 10.28 9.06 -11.51
C GLY A 61 11.43 8.24 -10.92
N ASN A 62 11.76 8.43 -9.64
CA ASN A 62 12.82 7.70 -8.96
C ASN A 62 12.35 6.29 -8.62
N LYS A 63 13.16 5.29 -9.00
CA LYS A 63 12.92 3.88 -8.69
C LYS A 63 13.59 3.49 -7.39
N ARG A 64 12.88 2.77 -6.52
CA ARG A 64 13.39 2.29 -5.22
C ARG A 64 13.02 0.83 -5.00
N LEU A 65 13.92 0.10 -4.34
CA LEU A 65 13.63 -1.23 -3.81
C LEU A 65 12.78 -1.06 -2.54
N ASP A 66 11.58 -1.63 -2.53
CA ASP A 66 10.64 -1.53 -1.40
C ASP A 66 10.91 -2.65 -0.38
N PHE A 67 11.47 -2.26 0.76
CA PHE A 67 11.67 -3.13 1.92
C PHE A 67 10.55 -3.04 2.96
N ILE A 68 9.58 -2.15 2.77
CA ILE A 68 8.43 -1.95 3.66
C ILE A 68 7.27 -2.84 3.22
N SER A 69 7.05 -2.97 1.90
CA SER A 69 6.03 -3.82 1.28
C SER A 69 4.63 -3.60 1.87
N ASN A 70 4.25 -2.32 1.98
CA ASN A 70 3.03 -1.85 2.65
C ASN A 70 2.84 -2.47 4.06
N MET A 71 3.86 -2.32 4.91
CA MET A 71 3.90 -2.90 6.25
C MET A 71 3.59 -4.40 6.23
N THR A 72 4.35 -5.14 5.44
CA THR A 72 4.26 -6.62 5.25
C THR A 72 3.04 -7.14 4.47
N THR A 73 2.05 -6.30 4.18
CA THR A 73 0.81 -6.71 3.50
C THR A 73 1.07 -7.24 2.09
N LEU A 74 2.02 -6.64 1.37
CA LEU A 74 2.35 -6.98 -0.01
C LEU A 74 3.53 -7.95 -0.09
N ILE A 75 3.43 -9.10 0.58
CA ILE A 75 4.51 -10.10 0.63
C ILE A 75 4.90 -10.66 -0.75
N LEU A 76 4.00 -10.59 -1.74
CA LEU A 76 4.24 -11.00 -3.12
C LEU A 76 4.69 -9.83 -4.03
N GLY A 77 4.95 -8.65 -3.46
CA GLY A 77 5.24 -7.43 -4.21
C GLY A 77 4.00 -6.68 -4.70
N HIS A 78 4.20 -5.64 -5.51
CA HIS A 78 3.15 -4.67 -5.87
C HIS A 78 2.19 -5.11 -6.99
N ARG A 79 2.60 -6.03 -7.87
CA ARG A 79 1.78 -6.49 -9.00
C ARG A 79 2.04 -7.97 -9.35
N PRO A 80 1.75 -8.91 -8.43
CA PRO A 80 1.92 -10.33 -8.71
C PRO A 80 0.94 -10.78 -9.81
N PRO A 81 1.41 -11.43 -10.90
CA PRO A 81 0.56 -11.84 -12.01
C PRO A 81 -0.62 -12.73 -11.60
N GLU A 82 -0.42 -13.66 -10.67
CA GLU A 82 -1.42 -14.62 -10.23
C GLU A 82 -2.58 -13.93 -9.51
N VAL A 83 -2.28 -12.97 -8.62
CA VAL A 83 -3.30 -12.17 -7.91
C VAL A 83 -4.02 -11.25 -8.90
N THR A 84 -3.28 -10.62 -9.81
CA THR A 84 -3.86 -9.72 -10.80
C THR A 84 -4.84 -10.45 -11.74
N SER A 85 -4.49 -11.66 -12.16
CA SER A 85 -5.38 -12.52 -12.96
C SER A 85 -6.61 -12.96 -12.17
N ALA A 86 -6.45 -13.39 -10.92
CA ALA A 86 -7.59 -13.79 -10.08
C ALA A 86 -8.57 -12.62 -9.83
N LEU A 87 -8.07 -11.39 -9.67
CA LEU A 87 -8.90 -10.20 -9.56
C LEU A 87 -9.69 -9.93 -10.85
N LYS A 88 -9.03 -10.01 -12.02
CA LYS A 88 -9.69 -9.82 -13.33
C LYS A 88 -10.80 -10.84 -13.55
N GLU A 89 -10.55 -12.11 -13.26
CA GLU A 89 -11.55 -13.16 -13.36
C GLU A 89 -12.75 -12.91 -12.44
N GLN A 90 -12.50 -12.47 -11.20
CA GLN A 90 -13.58 -12.20 -10.25
C GLN A 90 -14.47 -11.02 -10.66
N ILE A 91 -13.89 -9.97 -11.26
CA ILE A 91 -14.63 -8.78 -11.70
C ILE A 91 -15.72 -9.12 -12.73
N GLU A 92 -15.48 -10.12 -13.58
CA GLU A 92 -16.48 -10.60 -14.56
C GLU A 92 -17.73 -11.21 -13.92
N HIS A 93 -17.64 -11.59 -12.64
CA HIS A 93 -18.78 -12.12 -11.89
C HIS A 93 -19.48 -11.05 -11.02
N GLY A 94 -18.81 -9.94 -10.71
CA GLY A 94 -19.30 -8.86 -9.86
C GLY A 94 -18.40 -8.56 -8.66
N LEU A 95 -18.61 -7.38 -8.03
CA LEU A 95 -17.73 -6.85 -6.98
C LEU A 95 -18.18 -7.19 -5.55
N SER A 96 -19.49 -7.17 -5.28
CA SER A 96 -20.05 -7.37 -3.94
C SER A 96 -21.53 -7.74 -4.02
N TYR A 97 -22.03 -8.47 -3.02
CA TYR A 97 -23.41 -8.93 -2.96
C TYR A 97 -23.93 -8.86 -1.52
N SER A 98 -25.24 -8.73 -1.34
CA SER A 98 -25.92 -8.89 -0.05
C SER A 98 -26.13 -10.36 0.36
N ALA A 99 -25.37 -11.28 -0.25
CA ALA A 99 -25.41 -12.73 -0.03
C ALA A 99 -23.98 -13.32 -0.12
N PRO A 100 -23.72 -14.51 0.47
CA PRO A 100 -22.39 -15.10 0.46
C PRO A 100 -21.90 -15.48 -0.94
N SER A 101 -20.61 -15.28 -1.22
CA SER A 101 -19.95 -15.73 -2.45
C SER A 101 -19.24 -17.08 -2.24
N PRO A 102 -19.25 -18.00 -3.23
CA PRO A 102 -18.64 -19.33 -3.08
C PRO A 102 -17.15 -19.37 -2.63
N PRO A 103 -16.27 -18.43 -3.05
CA PRO A 103 -14.86 -18.44 -2.63
C PRO A 103 -14.63 -18.42 -1.12
N VAL A 104 -15.54 -17.82 -0.35
CA VAL A 104 -15.40 -17.67 1.12
C VAL A 104 -15.26 -19.01 1.84
N VAL A 105 -15.92 -20.06 1.34
CA VAL A 105 -15.84 -21.42 1.91
C VAL A 105 -14.44 -22.01 1.71
N ARG A 106 -13.87 -21.83 0.51
CA ARG A 106 -12.50 -22.30 0.20
C ARG A 106 -11.47 -21.56 1.03
N TRP A 107 -11.62 -20.25 1.21
CA TRP A 107 -10.72 -19.44 2.03
C TRP A 107 -10.78 -19.85 3.51
N ALA A 108 -11.99 -20.06 4.05
CA ALA A 108 -12.15 -20.52 5.43
C ALA A 108 -11.45 -21.86 5.68
N LYS A 109 -11.64 -22.82 4.76
CA LYS A 109 -10.95 -24.11 4.82
C LYS A 109 -9.43 -23.95 4.80
N LEU A 110 -8.90 -23.14 3.88
CA LEU A 110 -7.45 -22.89 3.76
C LEU A 110 -6.85 -22.35 5.07
N MET A 111 -7.58 -21.46 5.76
CA MET A 111 -7.12 -20.91 7.05
C MET A 111 -7.10 -21.96 8.15
N CYS A 112 -8.17 -22.73 8.33
CA CYS A 112 -8.26 -23.79 9.33
C CYS A 112 -7.22 -24.91 9.07
N ASP A 113 -6.97 -25.26 7.80
CA ASP A 113 -5.97 -26.26 7.43
C ASP A 113 -4.52 -25.79 7.74
N ARG A 114 -4.26 -24.48 7.59
CA ARG A 114 -2.90 -23.92 7.68
C ARG A 114 -2.51 -23.49 9.10
N VAL A 115 -3.48 -23.14 9.94
CA VAL A 115 -3.24 -22.67 11.31
C VAL A 115 -3.89 -23.65 12.29
N PRO A 116 -3.13 -24.53 12.96
CA PRO A 116 -3.69 -25.62 13.77
C PRO A 116 -4.62 -25.21 14.91
N SER A 117 -4.51 -23.96 15.39
CA SER A 117 -5.36 -23.43 16.46
C SER A 117 -6.67 -22.81 15.96
N LEU A 118 -6.95 -22.81 14.65
CA LEU A 118 -8.17 -22.24 14.07
C LEU A 118 -9.18 -23.33 13.72
N ASP A 119 -10.15 -23.57 14.60
CA ASP A 119 -11.29 -24.45 14.31
C ASP A 119 -12.27 -23.82 13.31
N LYS A 120 -12.49 -22.49 13.44
CA LYS A 120 -13.42 -21.70 12.61
C LYS A 120 -12.88 -20.28 12.43
N VAL A 121 -13.30 -19.62 11.36
CA VAL A 121 -12.92 -18.22 11.07
C VAL A 121 -14.12 -17.38 10.63
N ARG A 122 -14.04 -16.07 10.86
CA ARG A 122 -14.92 -15.06 10.27
C ARG A 122 -14.06 -13.94 9.72
N PHE A 123 -14.27 -13.58 8.45
CA PHE A 123 -13.50 -12.53 7.79
C PHE A 123 -14.00 -11.14 8.21
N VAL A 124 -13.06 -10.20 8.27
CA VAL A 124 -13.26 -8.78 8.56
C VAL A 124 -12.44 -7.96 7.56
N ASN A 125 -12.63 -6.64 7.56
CA ASN A 125 -12.00 -5.75 6.58
C ASN A 125 -10.61 -5.26 7.03
N THR A 126 -10.32 -5.31 8.33
CA THR A 126 -9.08 -4.78 8.94
C THR A 126 -8.61 -5.67 10.08
N GLY A 127 -7.34 -5.54 10.47
CA GLY A 127 -6.77 -6.22 11.64
C GLY A 127 -7.07 -5.55 13.00
N THR A 128 -7.40 -4.25 13.02
CA THR A 128 -7.87 -3.51 14.21
C THR A 128 -9.23 -4.03 14.67
#